data_AF-A0A7K2XJ10-F1
#
_entry.id   AF-A0A7K2XJ10-F1
#
_cell.length_a   1.000
_cell.length_b   1.000
_cell.length_c   1.000
_cell.angle_alpha   90.00
_cell.angle_beta   90.00
_cell.angle_gamma   90.00
#
_symmetry.space_group_name_H-M   'P 1'
#
loop_
_entity.id
_entity.type
_entity.pdbx_description
1 polymer ?
#
loop_
_entity_poly.entity_id
_entity_poly.type
_entity_poly.pdbx_seq_one_letter_code
_entity_poly.pdbx_strand_id
1 'polypeptide(L)' 'RLRHADALATAIAAELALPEPTTACRTIARFVLDAYALGREAAEPEAAVDEVFRMVEAAWEVARPR' A
#
# COMPACT_ATOMS: atom_id res chain seq x y z
N ARG A 1 9.71 -9.62 4.56
CA ARG A 1 8.83 -8.48 4.21
C ARG A 1 9.59 -7.36 3.49
N LEU A 2 10.68 -6.80 4.05
CA LEU A 2 11.43 -5.69 3.43
C LEU A 2 11.88 -5.94 1.97
N ARG A 3 12.46 -7.10 1.66
CA ARG A 3 12.85 -7.44 0.27
C ARG A 3 11.70 -7.40 -0.73
N HIS A 4 10.49 -7.85 -0.34
CA HIS A 4 9.32 -7.80 -1.20
C HIS A 4 8.82 -6.36 -1.39
N ALA A 5 8.95 -5.52 -0.34
CA ALA A 5 8.60 -4.10 -0.43
C ALA A 5 9.52 -3.35 -1.38
N ASP A 6 10.84 -3.60 -1.33
CA ASP A 6 11.80 -2.97 -2.23
C ASP A 6 11.60 -3.42 -3.69
N ALA A 7 11.32 -4.71 -3.91
CA ALA A 7 11.01 -5.24 -5.24
C ALA A 7 9.73 -4.62 -5.82
N LEU A 8 8.67 -4.53 -5.02
CA LEU A 8 7.42 -3.91 -5.44
C LEU A 8 7.58 -2.39 -5.67
N ALA A 9 8.33 -1.69 -4.83
CA ALA A 9 8.62 -0.27 -5.04
C ALA A 9 9.39 -0.02 -6.34
N THR A 10 10.33 -0.92 -6.68
CA THR A 10 11.04 -0.90 -7.96
C THR A 10 10.11 -1.14 -9.14
N ALA A 11 9.21 -2.11 -9.04
CA ALA A 11 8.22 -2.37 -10.09
C ALA A 11 7.29 -1.18 -10.32
N ILE A 12 6.78 -0.56 -9.25
CA ILE A 12 5.94 0.65 -9.34
C ILE A 12 6.71 1.80 -10.00
N ALA A 13 7.97 2.01 -9.63
CA ALA A 13 8.79 3.06 -10.23
C ALA A 13 9.03 2.83 -11.73
N ALA A 14 9.30 1.58 -12.12
CA ALA A 14 9.48 1.20 -13.52
C ALA A 14 8.21 1.44 -14.35
N GLU A 15 7.04 1.07 -13.82
CA GLU A 15 5.75 1.32 -14.48
C GLU A 15 5.46 2.82 -14.67
N LEU A 16 5.87 3.63 -13.70
CA LEU A 16 5.73 5.09 -13.75
C LEU A 16 6.86 5.78 -14.56
N ALA A 17 7.75 5.02 -15.21
CA ALA A 17 8.94 5.52 -15.92
C ALA A 17 9.83 6.45 -15.06
N LEU A 18 9.90 6.18 -13.75
CA LEU A 18 10.75 6.92 -12.83
C LEU A 18 12.15 6.30 -12.78
N PRO A 19 13.22 7.12 -12.67
CA PRO A 19 14.59 6.61 -12.63
C PRO A 19 14.88 5.79 -11.37
N GLU A 20 14.18 6.08 -10.27
CA GLU A 20 14.30 5.34 -9.01
C GLU A 20 13.00 5.37 -8.18
N PRO A 21 12.81 4.44 -7.22
CA PRO A 21 11.63 4.43 -6.36
C PRO A 21 11.58 5.64 -5.43
N THR A 22 10.61 6.51 -5.68
CA THR A 22 10.28 7.64 -4.81
C THR A 22 9.77 7.17 -3.45
N THR A 23 9.71 8.10 -2.48
CA THR A 23 9.06 7.86 -1.19
C THR A 23 7.62 7.36 -1.37
N ALA A 24 6.87 7.88 -2.36
CA ALA A 24 5.52 7.42 -2.63
C ALA A 24 5.49 5.94 -3.06
N CYS A 25 6.36 5.54 -4.00
CA CYS A 25 6.46 4.15 -4.44
C CYS A 25 6.78 3.20 -3.27
N ARG A 26 7.73 3.59 -2.41
CA ARG A 26 8.14 2.79 -1.24
C ARG A 26 7.02 2.69 -0.20
N THR A 27 6.32 3.79 0.08
CA THR A 27 5.20 3.82 1.03
C THR A 27 4.05 2.94 0.54
N ILE A 28 3.65 3.06 -0.73
CA ILE A 28 2.59 2.24 -1.32
C ILE A 28 2.96 0.77 -1.26
N ALA A 29 4.19 0.40 -1.66
CA ALA A 29 4.64 -0.98 -1.66
C ALA A 29 4.58 -1.61 -0.26
N ARG A 30 5.01 -0.86 0.77
CA ARG A 30 4.94 -1.34 2.15
C ARG A 30 3.50 -1.47 2.64
N PHE A 31 2.67 -0.48 2.37
CA PHE A 31 1.27 -0.48 2.74
C PHE A 31 0.53 -1.69 2.16
N VAL A 32 0.66 -1.94 0.85
CA VAL A 32 0.00 -3.07 0.17
C VAL A 32 0.44 -4.41 0.77
N LEU A 33 1.72 -4.59 1.08
CA LEU A 33 2.21 -5.84 1.66
C LEU A 33 1.75 -6.06 3.10
N ASP A 34 1.64 -4.99 3.89
CA ASP A 34 1.12 -5.08 5.25
C ASP A 34 -0.41 -5.33 5.23
N ALA A 35 -1.16 -4.69 4.33
CA ALA A 35 -2.58 -4.96 4.11
C ALA A 35 -2.84 -6.41 3.64
N TYR A 36 -2.02 -6.91 2.70
CA TYR A 36 -2.09 -8.31 2.26
C TYR A 36 -1.82 -9.29 3.42
N ALA A 37 -0.83 -8.99 4.27
CA ALA A 37 -0.54 -9.83 5.43
C ALA A 37 -1.70 -9.85 6.43
N LEU A 38 -2.34 -8.70 6.68
CA LEU A 38 -3.52 -8.60 7.56
C LEU A 38 -4.70 -9.39 7.00
N GLY A 39 -5.04 -9.21 5.71
CA GLY A 39 -6.13 -9.95 5.08
C GLY A 39 -5.90 -11.47 5.08
N ARG A 40 -4.66 -11.91 4.87
CA ARG A 40 -4.25 -13.32 4.92
C ARG A 40 -4.46 -14.00 6.28
N GLU A 41 -4.42 -13.22 7.37
CA GLU A 41 -4.56 -13.69 8.74
C GLU A 41 -6.01 -13.58 9.25
N ALA A 42 -6.87 -12.84 8.54
CA ALA A 42 -8.27 -12.64 8.88
C ALA A 42 -9.14 -13.85 8.52
N ALA A 43 -10.24 -14.03 9.25
CA ALA A 43 -11.25 -15.04 8.95
C ALA A 43 -11.98 -14.78 7.62
N GLU A 44 -12.12 -13.49 7.26
CA GLU A 44 -12.70 -13.02 6.00
C GLU A 44 -11.70 -12.11 5.28
N PRO A 45 -10.82 -12.66 4.44
CA PRO A 45 -9.71 -11.91 3.85
C PRO A 45 -10.13 -10.69 3.01
N GLU A 46 -11.18 -10.83 2.20
CA GLU A 46 -11.68 -9.75 1.35
C GLU A 46 -12.22 -8.59 2.19
N ALA A 47 -13.08 -8.90 3.17
CA ALA A 47 -13.65 -7.91 4.07
C ALA A 47 -12.58 -7.13 4.86
N ALA A 48 -11.52 -7.82 5.29
CA ALA A 48 -10.41 -7.21 6.01
C ALA A 48 -9.60 -6.23 5.13
N VAL A 49 -9.38 -6.58 3.85
CA VAL A 49 -8.72 -5.67 2.90
C VAL A 49 -9.60 -4.45 2.63
N ASP A 50 -10.90 -4.65 2.41
CA ASP A 50 -11.85 -3.55 2.18
C ASP A 50 -11.96 -2.60 3.37
N GLU A 51 -11.89 -3.11 4.60
CA GLU A 51 -11.83 -2.29 5.81
C GLU A 51 -10.56 -1.43 5.84
N VAL A 52 -9.39 -2.02 5.57
CA VAL A 52 -8.11 -1.31 5.55
C VAL A 52 -8.11 -0.17 4.52
N PHE A 53 -8.60 -0.42 3.30
CA PHE A 53 -8.68 0.62 2.27
C PHE A 53 -9.66 1.75 2.64
N ARG A 54 -10.84 1.42 3.17
CA ARG A 54 -11.80 2.44 3.65
C ARG A 54 -11.21 3.34 4.74
N MET A 55 -10.44 2.77 5.68
CA MET A 55 -9.78 3.56 6.72
C MET A 55 -8.76 4.55 6.12
N VAL A 56 -8.01 4.14 5.10
CA VAL A 56 -7.02 5.01 4.45
C VAL A 56 -7.68 6.12 3.64
N GLU A 57 -8.72 5.80 2.88
CA GLU A 57 -9.50 6.81 2.15
C GLU A 57 -10.07 7.86 3.11
N ALA A 58 -10.67 7.42 4.22
CA ALA A 58 -11.19 8.32 5.24
C ALA A 58 -10.09 9.21 5.84
N ALA A 59 -8.89 8.66 6.08
CA ALA A 59 -7.77 9.42 6.60
C ALA A 59 -7.30 10.50 5.60
N TRP A 60 -7.29 10.22 4.30
CA TRP A 60 -6.92 11.20 3.27
C TRP A 60 -7.94 12.33 3.12
N GLU A 61 -9.22 12.01 3.17
CA GLU A 61 -10.29 13.02 3.16
C GLU A 61 -10.17 13.98 4.36
N VAL A 62 -9.71 13.48 5.51
CA VAL A 62 -9.44 14.33 6.69
C VAL A 62 -8.14 15.13 6.54
N ALA A 63 -7.08 14.51 6.01
CA ALA A 63 -5.75 15.13 5.91
C ALA A 63 -5.65 16.21 4.82
N ARG A 64 -6.57 16.23 3.84
CA ARG A 64 -6.71 17.31 2.85
C ARG A 64 -7.96 18.14 3.15
N PRO A 65 -7.90 19.10 4.11
CA PRO A 65 -8.98 20.07 4.24
C PRO A 65 -9.14 20.80 2.90
N ARG A 66 -10.40 20.93 2.44
CA ARG A 66 -10.78 21.62 1.21
C ARG A 66 -10.24 23.04 1.14
#